data_AF-A0A7X7Q8F1-F1
#
_entry.id   AF-A0A7X7Q8F1-F1
#
_cell.length_a   1.000
_cell.length_b   1.000
_cell.length_c   1.000
_cell.angle_alpha   90.00
_cell.angle_beta   90.00
_cell.angle_gamma   90.00
#
_symmetry.space_group_name_H-M   'P 1'
#
loop_
_entity.id
_entity.type
_entity.pdbx_description
1 polymer ?
#
loop_
_entity_poly.entity_id
_entity_poly.type
_entity_poly.pdbx_seq_one_letter_code
_entity_poly.pdbx_strand_id
1 'polypeptide(L)'
;MAGIFERIALVFRSKANKALDKYEDPRETLDYSYQKQLELLQNVRRGVADVATSRKRVELQANKLNQEVERLQSAAQRALESNREDLAREALTRKSGLQQQLSDLQQQHAQLQGEEEKLVRASSRLQAKVDAFRTRKETIKATYSAAEAQTRINEAFTGISEEMGDVGLAIQRAEDKTLELQARASAVDELMLSGALEDATGVSDVTRELDALAADATVEDELSRMKAQLTGGPATRAQIDAPSEQAAQSPASPAGAQQPAAQPTQEGGFNPYEEQR
;
A
#
# COMPACT_ATOMS: atom_id res chain seq x y z
N MET A 1 -27.46 26.85 -21.92
CA MET A 1 -26.09 27.19 -21.48
C MET A 1 -25.89 26.74 -20.03
N ALA A 2 -25.88 25.43 -19.77
CA ALA A 2 -25.68 24.84 -18.43
C ALA A 2 -24.38 24.00 -18.44
N GLY A 3 -23.24 24.62 -18.74
CA GLY A 3 -22.02 23.89 -19.09
C GLY A 3 -20.76 24.23 -18.29
N ILE A 4 -20.80 25.25 -17.43
CA ILE A 4 -19.59 25.77 -16.77
C ILE A 4 -19.75 25.76 -15.23
N PHE A 5 -20.93 26.15 -14.72
CA PHE A 5 -21.21 26.11 -13.28
C PHE A 5 -21.28 24.68 -12.72
N GLU A 6 -21.87 23.73 -13.45
CA GLU A 6 -21.86 22.32 -13.03
C GLU A 6 -20.45 21.74 -13.06
N ARG A 7 -19.62 22.08 -14.05
CA ARG A 7 -18.23 21.62 -14.12
C ARG A 7 -17.36 22.24 -13.02
N ILE A 8 -17.57 23.51 -12.68
CA ILE A 8 -16.86 24.15 -11.55
C ILE A 8 -17.29 23.54 -10.22
N ALA A 9 -18.59 23.26 -10.03
CA ALA A 9 -19.09 22.59 -8.83
C ALA A 9 -18.56 21.15 -8.72
N LEU A 10 -18.40 20.43 -9.83
CA LEU A 10 -17.89 19.06 -9.87
C LEU A 10 -16.36 19.01 -9.66
N VAL A 11 -15.62 20.01 -10.14
CA VAL A 11 -14.18 20.16 -9.85
C VAL A 11 -13.93 20.60 -8.40
N PHE A 12 -14.80 21.42 -7.80
CA PHE A 12 -14.69 21.76 -6.38
C PHE A 12 -15.11 20.60 -5.48
N ARG A 13 -16.15 19.84 -5.82
CA ARG A 13 -16.61 18.68 -5.03
C ARG A 13 -15.63 17.50 -5.13
N SER A 14 -15.02 17.27 -6.29
CA SER A 14 -13.97 16.23 -6.44
C SER A 14 -12.65 16.59 -5.75
N LYS A 15 -12.27 17.87 -5.68
CA LYS A 15 -11.10 18.33 -4.91
C LYS A 15 -11.39 18.47 -3.41
N ALA A 16 -12.62 18.77 -3.01
CA ALA A 16 -13.02 18.79 -1.59
C ALA A 16 -13.03 17.38 -0.99
N ASN A 17 -13.53 16.37 -1.71
CA ASN A 17 -13.43 14.97 -1.24
C ASN A 17 -11.97 14.49 -1.16
N LYS A 18 -11.13 14.77 -2.17
CA LYS A 18 -9.70 14.39 -2.13
C LYS A 18 -8.84 15.17 -1.11
N ALA A 19 -9.28 16.34 -0.66
CA ALA A 19 -8.56 17.14 0.33
C ALA A 19 -9.04 16.88 1.76
N LEU A 20 -10.28 16.40 1.96
CA LEU A 20 -10.75 15.90 3.25
C LEU A 20 -10.14 14.53 3.58
N ASP A 21 -10.07 13.60 2.62
CA ASP A 21 -9.46 12.27 2.82
C ASP A 21 -7.96 12.35 3.17
N LYS A 22 -7.28 13.44 2.80
CA LYS A 22 -5.83 13.60 2.99
C LYS A 22 -5.44 14.13 4.38
N TYR A 23 -6.40 14.63 5.16
CA TYR A 23 -6.22 14.94 6.58
C TYR A 23 -6.75 13.82 7.50
N GLU A 24 -7.20 12.71 6.91
CA GLU A 24 -7.93 11.65 7.59
C GLU A 24 -7.09 10.41 7.88
N ASP A 25 -5.79 10.36 7.53
CA ASP A 25 -4.99 9.18 7.86
C ASP A 25 -4.85 9.07 9.40
N PRO A 26 -5.55 8.11 10.04
CA PRO A 26 -5.54 7.98 11.49
C PRO A 26 -4.13 7.64 11.99
N ARG A 27 -3.23 7.13 11.13
CA ARG A 27 -1.87 6.78 11.49
C ARG A 27 -1.07 8.01 11.95
N GLU A 28 -1.11 9.10 11.19
CA GLU A 28 -0.33 10.32 11.49
C GLU A 28 -0.85 11.04 12.74
N THR A 29 -2.17 11.17 12.86
CA THR A 29 -2.81 11.82 14.01
C THR A 29 -2.56 11.05 15.31
N LEU A 30 -2.56 9.71 15.26
CA LEU A 30 -2.21 8.88 16.41
C LEU A 30 -0.71 8.96 16.74
N ASP A 31 0.17 9.00 15.74
CA ASP A 31 1.61 9.17 15.95
C ASP A 31 1.93 10.53 16.61
N TYR A 32 1.30 11.61 16.14
CA TYR A 32 1.39 12.94 16.76
C TYR A 32 0.88 12.95 18.22
N SER A 33 -0.29 12.35 18.45
CA SER A 33 -0.89 12.26 19.79
C SER A 33 0.00 11.46 20.75
N TYR A 34 0.63 10.39 20.27
CA TYR A 34 1.59 9.61 21.06
C TYR A 34 2.84 10.42 21.43
N GLN A 35 3.40 11.17 20.48
CA GLN A 35 4.53 12.06 20.76
C GLN A 35 4.17 13.12 21.81
N LYS A 36 2.98 13.72 21.71
CA LYS A 36 2.50 14.68 22.72
C LYS A 36 2.31 14.06 24.10
N GLN A 37 1.84 12.82 24.17
CA GLN A 37 1.76 12.09 25.44
C GLN A 37 3.14 11.80 26.04
N LEU A 38 4.14 11.46 25.22
CA LEU A 38 5.53 11.26 25.67
C LEU A 38 6.14 12.57 26.19
N GLU A 39 5.91 13.69 25.49
CA GLU A 39 6.35 15.02 25.91
C GLU A 39 5.73 15.38 27.28
N LEU A 40 4.42 15.18 27.43
CA LEU A 40 3.72 15.40 28.70
C LEU A 40 4.28 14.53 29.82
N LEU A 41 4.52 13.24 29.55
CA LEU A 41 5.12 12.32 30.52
C LEU A 41 6.52 12.80 30.96
N GLN A 42 7.34 13.26 30.01
CA GLN A 42 8.66 13.80 30.31
C GLN A 42 8.55 15.07 31.17
N ASN A 43 7.61 15.96 30.88
CA ASN A 43 7.38 17.17 31.64
C ASN A 43 6.92 16.87 33.08
N VAL A 44 6.02 15.89 33.26
CA VAL A 44 5.61 15.43 34.59
C VAL A 44 6.79 14.83 35.35
N ARG A 45 7.63 14.02 34.71
CA ARG A 45 8.85 13.47 35.34
C ARG A 45 9.84 14.56 35.76
N ARG A 46 10.02 15.62 34.95
CA ARG A 46 10.81 16.80 35.33
C ARG A 46 10.21 17.49 36.55
N GLY A 47 8.88 17.74 36.54
CA GLY A 47 8.20 18.35 37.68
C GLY A 47 8.34 17.56 38.98
N VAL A 48 8.28 16.22 38.92
CA VAL A 48 8.59 15.36 40.08
C VAL A 48 10.01 15.59 40.59
N ALA A 49 11.00 15.64 39.68
CA ALA A 49 12.39 15.86 40.05
C ALA A 49 12.64 17.25 40.66
N ASP A 50 11.95 18.28 40.17
CA ASP A 50 12.05 19.65 40.71
C ASP A 50 11.47 19.73 42.13
N VAL A 51 10.35 19.06 42.40
CA VAL A 51 9.75 18.96 43.73
C VAL A 51 10.65 18.14 44.68
N ALA A 52 11.17 17.00 44.22
CA ALA A 52 12.10 16.18 45.00
C ALA A 52 13.38 16.96 45.36
N THR A 53 13.89 17.76 44.42
CA THR A 53 15.05 18.65 44.65
C THR A 53 14.73 19.72 45.69
N SER A 54 13.56 20.35 45.58
CA SER A 54 13.09 21.35 46.54
C SER A 54 12.91 20.76 47.94
N ARG A 55 12.29 19.58 48.05
CA ARG A 55 12.16 18.83 49.30
C ARG A 55 13.53 18.53 49.91
N LYS A 56 14.48 18.05 49.11
CA LYS A 56 15.84 17.75 49.60
C LYS A 56 16.58 18.99 50.06
N ARG A 57 16.39 20.13 49.39
CA ARG A 57 16.96 21.41 49.83
C ARG A 57 16.41 21.83 51.20
N VAL A 58 15.10 21.74 51.41
CA VAL A 58 14.46 22.02 52.71
C VAL A 58 14.97 21.05 53.79
N GLU A 59 15.09 19.76 53.46
CA GLU A 59 15.63 18.74 54.36
C GLU A 59 17.06 19.09 54.82
N LEU A 60 17.94 19.49 53.89
CA LEU A 60 19.31 19.90 54.20
C LEU A 60 19.36 21.15 55.07
N GLN A 61 18.44 22.11 54.88
CA GLN A 61 18.33 23.29 55.73
C GLN A 61 17.85 22.92 57.14
N ALA A 62 16.81 22.08 57.24
CA ALA A 62 16.31 21.59 58.52
C ALA A 62 17.40 20.83 59.29
N ASN A 63 18.17 19.98 58.62
CA ASN A 63 19.28 19.25 59.25
C ASN A 63 20.37 20.19 59.81
N LYS A 64 20.69 21.29 59.11
CA LYS A 64 21.64 22.30 59.60
C LYS A 64 21.10 22.99 60.85
N LEU A 65 19.85 23.44 60.84
CA LEU A 65 19.22 24.08 62.01
C LEU A 65 19.16 23.11 63.19
N ASN A 66 18.86 21.84 62.94
CA ASN A 66 18.83 20.82 64.01
C ASN A 66 20.20 20.64 64.68
N GLN A 67 21.30 20.63 63.91
CA GLN A 67 22.65 20.59 64.47
C GLN A 67 22.98 21.83 65.32
N GLU A 68 22.50 23.02 64.92
CA GLU A 68 22.66 24.24 65.71
C GLU A 68 21.85 24.20 67.01
N VAL A 69 20.62 23.71 66.95
CA VAL A 69 19.76 23.47 68.13
C VAL A 69 20.42 22.52 69.12
N GLU A 70 21.01 21.42 68.65
CA GLU A 70 21.76 20.45 69.47
C GLU A 70 23.02 21.06 70.09
N ARG A 71 23.74 21.90 69.33
CA ARG A 71 24.89 22.66 69.86
C ARG A 71 24.49 23.63 70.96
N LEU A 72 23.40 24.38 70.78
CA LEU A 72 22.90 25.30 71.80
C LEU A 72 22.40 24.56 73.04
N GLN A 73 21.75 23.40 72.86
CA GLN A 73 21.37 22.52 73.97
C GLN A 73 22.60 22.09 74.78
N SER A 74 23.64 21.63 74.10
CA SER A 74 24.89 21.19 74.74
C SER A 74 25.65 22.37 75.40
N ALA A 75 25.56 23.57 74.83
CA ALA A 75 26.14 24.78 75.42
C ALA A 75 25.39 25.21 76.69
N ALA A 76 24.05 25.17 76.67
CA ALA A 76 23.22 25.46 77.84
C ALA A 76 23.51 24.48 78.99
N GLN A 77 23.63 23.19 78.69
CA GLN A 77 23.94 22.17 79.69
C GLN A 77 25.31 22.42 80.36
N ARG A 78 26.36 22.69 79.58
CA ARG A 78 27.69 23.03 80.11
C ARG A 78 27.70 24.34 80.92
N ALA A 79 26.91 25.33 80.52
CA ALA A 79 26.77 26.58 81.28
C ALA A 79 26.13 26.34 82.65
N LEU A 80 25.11 25.48 82.73
CA LEU A 80 24.49 25.06 83.99
C LEU A 80 25.46 24.28 84.89
N GLU A 81 26.23 23.35 84.32
CA GLU A 81 27.29 22.62 85.05
C GLU A 81 28.34 23.59 85.64
N SER A 82 28.57 24.73 84.98
CA SER A 82 29.49 25.77 85.43
C SER A 82 28.83 26.83 86.34
N ASN A 83 27.58 26.63 86.78
CA ASN A 83 26.77 27.59 87.55
C ASN A 83 26.60 28.97 86.88
N ARG A 84 26.63 29.03 85.53
CA ARG A 84 26.41 30.25 84.74
C ARG A 84 25.00 30.24 84.14
N GLU A 85 24.01 30.54 84.97
CA GLU A 85 22.60 30.52 84.57
C GLU A 85 22.24 31.56 83.50
N ASP A 86 22.91 32.71 83.51
CA ASP A 86 22.75 33.79 82.53
C ASP A 86 23.04 33.29 81.10
N LEU A 87 24.19 32.64 80.91
CA LEU A 87 24.59 32.04 79.64
C LEU A 87 23.67 30.90 79.23
N ALA A 88 23.21 30.10 80.19
CA ALA A 88 22.26 29.02 79.93
C ALA A 88 20.91 29.56 79.41
N ARG A 89 20.38 30.61 80.04
CA ARG A 89 19.13 31.27 79.60
C ARG A 89 19.27 31.87 78.20
N GLU A 90 20.40 32.51 77.89
CA GLU A 90 20.66 33.07 76.56
C GLU A 90 20.71 31.97 75.49
N ALA A 91 21.45 30.88 75.75
CA ALA A 91 21.53 29.74 74.84
C ALA A 91 20.17 29.09 74.59
N LEU A 92 19.35 28.91 75.65
CA LEU A 92 17.99 28.37 75.54
C LEU A 92 17.05 29.32 74.78
N THR A 93 17.18 30.63 74.96
CA THR A 93 16.39 31.63 74.23
C THR A 93 16.68 31.55 72.73
N ARG A 94 17.97 31.49 72.36
CA ARG A 94 18.38 31.29 70.95
C ARG A 94 17.90 29.96 70.40
N LYS A 95 18.01 28.88 71.19
CA LYS A 95 17.52 27.55 70.82
C LYS A 95 16.04 27.58 70.51
N SER A 96 15.23 28.23 71.35
CA SER A 96 13.78 28.36 71.14
C SER A 96 13.45 29.03 69.79
N GLY A 97 14.20 30.07 69.41
CA GLY A 97 14.03 30.73 68.10
C GLY A 97 14.34 29.80 66.92
N LEU A 98 15.44 29.05 66.98
CA LEU A 98 15.81 28.08 65.93
C LEU A 98 14.85 26.88 65.90
N GLN A 99 14.32 26.45 67.05
CA GLN A 99 13.36 25.36 67.15
C GLN A 99 12.06 25.70 66.40
N GLN A 100 11.60 26.96 66.47
CA GLN A 100 10.44 27.41 65.72
C GLN A 100 10.70 27.36 64.21
N GLN A 101 11.83 27.89 63.76
CA GLN A 101 12.22 27.85 62.34
C GLN A 101 12.36 26.40 61.82
N LEU A 102 12.89 25.50 62.66
CA LEU A 102 13.00 24.07 62.34
C LEU A 102 11.61 23.44 62.16
N SER A 103 10.66 23.75 63.04
CA SER A 103 9.27 23.28 62.93
C SER A 103 8.63 23.75 61.63
N ASP A 104 8.84 25.00 61.24
CA ASP A 104 8.30 25.55 59.99
C ASP A 104 8.89 24.83 58.76
N LEU A 105 10.21 24.57 58.75
CA LEU A 105 10.85 23.79 57.68
C LEU A 105 10.38 22.33 57.63
N GLN A 106 10.15 21.70 58.79
CA GLN A 106 9.61 20.34 58.85
C GLN A 106 8.19 20.26 58.28
N GLN A 107 7.34 21.25 58.54
CA GLN A 107 6.02 21.34 57.94
C GLN A 107 6.10 21.51 56.42
N GLN A 108 6.98 22.40 55.93
CA GLN A 108 7.21 22.58 54.49
C GLN A 108 7.72 21.30 53.83
N HIS A 109 8.64 20.58 54.49
CA HIS A 109 9.15 19.30 54.00
C HIS A 109 8.04 18.25 53.87
N ALA A 110 7.19 18.12 54.89
CA ALA A 110 6.05 17.20 54.87
C ALA A 110 5.04 17.54 53.76
N GLN A 111 4.80 18.84 53.53
CA GLN A 111 3.96 19.28 52.42
C GLN A 111 4.56 18.89 51.07
N LEU A 112 5.84 19.20 50.84
CA LEU A 112 6.54 18.86 49.60
C LEU A 112 6.62 17.35 49.37
N GLN A 113 6.79 16.57 50.43
CA GLN A 113 6.73 15.11 50.35
C GLN A 113 5.35 14.62 49.88
N GLY A 114 4.27 15.16 50.46
CA GLY A 114 2.91 14.83 50.04
C GLY A 114 2.62 15.22 48.59
N GLU A 115 3.18 16.34 48.11
CA GLU A 115 3.08 16.77 46.71
C GLU A 115 3.90 15.87 45.77
N GLU A 116 5.13 15.52 46.15
CA GLU A 116 6.00 14.59 45.40
C GLU A 116 5.29 13.24 45.21
N GLU A 117 4.75 12.66 46.27
CA GLU A 117 4.05 11.38 46.20
C GLU A 117 2.81 11.43 45.28
N LYS A 118 2.07 12.54 45.30
CA LYS A 118 0.93 12.75 44.39
C LYS A 118 1.41 12.81 42.93
N LEU A 119 2.49 13.53 42.66
CA LEU A 119 3.06 13.64 41.31
C LEU A 119 3.65 12.31 40.82
N VAL A 120 4.30 11.54 41.69
CA VAL A 120 4.80 10.19 41.36
C VAL A 120 3.65 9.26 40.97
N ARG A 121 2.56 9.25 41.75
CA ARG A 121 1.36 8.46 41.42
C ARG A 121 0.73 8.93 40.10
N ALA A 122 0.64 10.23 39.88
CA ALA A 122 0.13 10.79 38.62
C ALA A 122 1.02 10.41 37.42
N SER A 123 2.34 10.45 37.58
CA SER A 123 3.32 10.06 36.58
C SER A 123 3.19 8.59 36.20
N SER A 124 3.09 7.69 37.19
CA SER A 124 2.87 6.26 36.97
C SER A 124 1.55 5.98 36.23
N ARG A 125 0.46 6.67 36.62
CA ARG A 125 -0.82 6.56 35.92
C ARG A 125 -0.74 7.06 34.47
N LEU A 126 0.00 8.15 34.23
CA LEU A 126 0.20 8.68 32.89
C LEU A 126 1.01 7.70 32.04
N GLN A 127 2.10 7.13 32.59
CA GLN A 127 2.89 6.08 31.94
C GLN A 127 2.00 4.93 31.46
N ALA A 128 1.18 4.37 32.34
CA ALA A 128 0.28 3.28 31.99
C ALA A 128 -0.71 3.65 30.86
N LYS A 129 -1.19 4.90 30.84
CA LYS A 129 -2.04 5.41 29.75
C LYS A 129 -1.28 5.54 28.43
N VAL A 130 -0.03 6.01 28.46
CA VAL A 130 0.82 6.12 27.26
C VAL A 130 1.11 4.73 26.68
N ASP A 131 1.39 3.74 27.52
CA ASP A 131 1.65 2.36 27.09
C ASP A 131 0.39 1.70 26.49
N ALA A 132 -0.77 1.92 27.11
CA ALA A 132 -2.05 1.49 26.57
C ALA A 132 -2.36 2.17 25.22
N PHE A 133 -2.06 3.48 25.10
CA PHE A 133 -2.25 4.22 23.87
C PHE A 133 -1.33 3.72 22.76
N ARG A 134 -0.07 3.40 23.06
CA ARG A 134 0.87 2.79 22.09
C ARG A 134 0.28 1.51 21.50
N THR A 135 -0.23 0.61 22.34
CA THR A 135 -0.83 -0.66 21.89
C THR A 135 -2.06 -0.42 21.03
N ARG A 136 -2.95 0.49 21.46
CA ARG A 136 -4.15 0.84 20.71
C ARG A 136 -3.81 1.49 19.37
N LYS A 137 -2.79 2.34 19.32
CA LYS A 137 -2.29 2.96 18.10
C LYS A 137 -1.87 1.88 17.09
N GLU A 138 -0.99 0.96 17.47
CA GLU A 138 -0.53 -0.09 16.55
C GLU A 138 -1.69 -0.98 16.07
N THR A 139 -2.65 -1.27 16.95
CA THR A 139 -3.87 -2.02 16.59
C THR A 139 -4.71 -1.27 15.55
N ILE A 140 -4.94 0.03 15.73
CA ILE A 140 -5.69 0.85 14.78
C ILE A 140 -4.93 0.97 13.46
N LYS A 141 -3.61 1.18 13.49
CA LYS A 141 -2.78 1.25 12.27
C LYS A 141 -2.88 -0.07 11.48
N ALA A 142 -2.76 -1.22 12.15
CA ALA A 142 -2.90 -2.53 11.52
C ALA A 142 -4.30 -2.77 10.95
N THR A 143 -5.35 -2.45 11.72
CA THR A 143 -6.75 -2.61 11.29
C THR A 143 -7.07 -1.72 10.08
N TYR A 144 -6.58 -0.48 10.08
CA TYR A 144 -6.75 0.44 8.98
C TYR A 144 -5.99 -0.03 7.73
N SER A 145 -4.75 -0.53 7.86
CA SER A 145 -4.02 -1.13 6.74
C SER A 145 -4.73 -2.37 6.17
N ALA A 146 -5.33 -3.21 7.02
CA ALA A 146 -6.11 -4.37 6.58
C ALA A 146 -7.38 -3.95 5.83
N ALA A 147 -8.13 -2.96 6.36
CA ALA A 147 -9.30 -2.41 5.70
C ALA A 147 -8.94 -1.77 4.35
N GLU A 148 -7.84 -1.02 4.28
CA GLU A 148 -7.32 -0.44 3.03
C GLU A 148 -6.99 -1.52 1.99
N ALA A 149 -6.31 -2.60 2.40
CA ALA A 149 -6.02 -3.73 1.52
C ALA A 149 -7.29 -4.42 1.02
N GLN A 150 -8.29 -4.61 1.90
CA GLN A 150 -9.57 -5.21 1.54
C GLN A 150 -10.34 -4.35 0.53
N THR A 151 -10.36 -3.03 0.71
CA THR A 151 -10.96 -2.10 -0.27
C THR A 151 -10.27 -2.21 -1.62
N ARG A 152 -8.92 -2.19 -1.66
CA ARG A 152 -8.17 -2.34 -2.93
C ARG A 152 -8.44 -3.67 -3.63
N ILE A 153 -8.58 -4.77 -2.88
CA ILE A 153 -8.92 -6.09 -3.46
C ILE A 153 -10.34 -6.06 -4.04
N ASN A 154 -11.31 -5.49 -3.31
CA ASN A 154 -12.68 -5.39 -3.78
C ASN A 154 -12.77 -4.52 -5.05
N GLU A 155 -12.07 -3.38 -5.08
CA GLU A 155 -11.98 -2.51 -6.26
C GLU A 155 -11.35 -3.22 -7.46
N ALA A 156 -10.27 -3.98 -7.24
CA ALA A 156 -9.64 -4.78 -8.28
C ALA A 156 -10.59 -5.87 -8.81
N PHE A 157 -11.34 -6.53 -7.92
CA PHE A 157 -12.29 -7.57 -8.31
C PHE A 157 -13.50 -6.99 -9.07
N THR A 158 -14.03 -5.85 -8.64
CA THR A 158 -15.09 -5.15 -9.38
C THR A 158 -14.61 -4.64 -10.73
N GLY A 159 -13.38 -4.11 -10.80
CA GLY A 159 -12.78 -3.65 -12.07
C GLY A 159 -12.57 -4.80 -13.07
N ILE A 160 -12.11 -5.97 -12.60
CA ILE A 160 -12.01 -7.19 -13.43
C ILE A 160 -13.41 -7.69 -13.82
N SER A 161 -14.40 -7.61 -12.93
CA SER A 161 -15.77 -8.06 -13.23
C SER A 161 -16.44 -7.21 -14.29
N GLU A 162 -16.18 -5.90 -14.32
CA GLU A 162 -16.63 -5.01 -15.41
C GLU A 162 -15.98 -5.41 -16.74
N GLU A 163 -14.66 -5.59 -16.79
CA GLU A 163 -13.97 -6.06 -18.01
C GLU A 163 -14.45 -7.44 -18.47
N MET A 164 -14.65 -8.38 -17.55
CA MET A 164 -15.13 -9.73 -17.86
C MET A 164 -16.58 -9.73 -18.35
N GLY A 165 -17.42 -8.83 -17.82
CA GLY A 165 -18.79 -8.62 -18.31
C GLY A 165 -18.80 -8.13 -19.77
N ASP A 166 -17.90 -7.20 -20.09
CA ASP A 166 -17.75 -6.68 -21.46
C ASP A 166 -17.24 -7.74 -22.44
N VAL A 167 -16.29 -8.57 -22.01
CA VAL A 167 -15.77 -9.70 -22.82
C VAL A 167 -16.85 -10.77 -23.04
N GLY A 168 -17.63 -11.11 -22.01
CA GLY A 168 -18.73 -12.07 -22.12
C GLY A 168 -19.80 -11.63 -23.13
N LEU A 169 -20.17 -10.34 -23.11
CA LEU A 169 -21.09 -9.74 -24.10
C LEU A 169 -20.51 -9.75 -25.52
N ALA A 170 -19.20 -9.57 -25.67
CA ALA A 170 -18.54 -9.65 -26.98
C ALA A 170 -18.54 -11.09 -27.53
N ILE A 171 -18.32 -12.10 -26.67
CA ILE A 171 -18.36 -13.51 -27.05
C ILE A 171 -19.77 -13.92 -27.46
N GLN A 172 -20.81 -13.59 -26.68
CA GLN A 172 -22.19 -13.90 -27.05
C GLN A 172 -22.59 -13.30 -28.41
N ARG A 173 -22.21 -12.04 -28.69
CA ARG A 173 -22.44 -11.44 -30.02
C ARG A 173 -21.73 -12.18 -31.14
N ALA A 174 -20.52 -12.69 -30.89
CA ALA A 174 -19.78 -13.48 -31.87
C ALA A 174 -20.47 -14.82 -32.13
N GLU A 175 -20.92 -15.51 -31.08
CA GLU A 175 -21.68 -16.77 -31.18
C GLU A 175 -23.01 -16.57 -31.91
N ASP A 176 -23.80 -15.56 -31.56
CA ASP A 176 -25.05 -15.22 -32.23
C ASP A 176 -24.82 -14.93 -33.72
N LYS A 177 -23.74 -14.23 -34.07
CA LYS A 177 -23.39 -13.95 -35.47
C LYS A 177 -23.01 -15.22 -36.23
N THR A 178 -22.27 -16.13 -35.59
CA THR A 178 -21.93 -17.42 -36.17
C THR A 178 -23.17 -18.27 -36.40
N LEU A 179 -24.10 -18.32 -35.44
CA LEU A 179 -25.37 -19.02 -35.58
C LEU A 179 -26.23 -18.42 -36.69
N GLU A 180 -26.29 -17.08 -36.80
CA GLU A 180 -26.98 -16.40 -37.90
C GLU A 180 -26.35 -16.76 -39.26
N LEU A 181 -25.02 -16.78 -39.36
CA LEU A 181 -24.31 -17.18 -40.58
C LEU A 181 -24.55 -18.65 -40.93
N GLN A 182 -24.57 -19.55 -39.94
CA GLN A 182 -24.86 -20.97 -40.12
C GLN A 182 -26.31 -21.22 -40.52
N ALA A 183 -27.27 -20.51 -39.90
CA ALA A 183 -28.68 -20.57 -40.28
C ALA A 183 -28.89 -20.04 -41.70
N ARG A 184 -28.20 -18.97 -42.08
CA ARG A 184 -28.22 -18.42 -43.44
C ARG A 184 -27.62 -19.39 -44.44
N ALA A 185 -26.49 -20.03 -44.12
CA ALA A 185 -25.88 -21.04 -44.97
C ALA A 185 -26.81 -22.25 -45.15
N SER A 186 -27.42 -22.73 -44.06
CA SER A 186 -28.38 -23.85 -44.10
C SER A 186 -29.63 -23.49 -44.91
N ALA A 187 -30.15 -22.26 -44.79
CA ALA A 187 -31.25 -21.78 -45.61
C ALA A 187 -30.88 -21.67 -47.09
N VAL A 188 -29.65 -21.27 -47.41
CA VAL A 188 -29.15 -21.26 -48.80
C VAL A 188 -29.03 -22.69 -49.34
N ASP A 189 -28.51 -23.63 -48.54
CA ASP A 189 -28.42 -25.04 -48.91
C ASP A 189 -29.82 -25.66 -49.14
N GLU A 190 -30.80 -25.35 -48.29
CA GLU A 190 -32.20 -25.77 -48.46
C GLU A 190 -32.85 -25.12 -49.71
N LEU A 191 -32.56 -23.85 -50.01
CA LEU A 191 -33.02 -23.18 -51.24
C LEU A 191 -32.39 -23.77 -52.50
N MET A 192 -31.13 -24.23 -52.43
CA MET A 192 -30.48 -24.99 -53.51
C MET A 192 -31.10 -26.38 -53.69
N LEU A 193 -31.34 -27.11 -52.59
CA LEU A 193 -31.91 -28.46 -52.62
C LEU A 193 -33.39 -28.49 -53.05
N SER A 194 -34.16 -27.46 -52.69
CA SER A 194 -35.58 -27.34 -53.07
C SER A 194 -35.78 -26.85 -54.50
N GLY A 195 -34.71 -26.47 -55.21
CA GLY A 195 -34.77 -25.97 -56.59
C GLY A 195 -35.39 -24.58 -56.72
N ALA A 196 -35.59 -23.84 -55.61
CA ALA A 196 -36.12 -22.48 -55.63
C ALA A 196 -35.06 -21.45 -56.06
N LEU A 197 -33.77 -21.80 -55.96
CA LEU A 197 -32.66 -21.02 -56.52
C LEU A 197 -32.48 -21.37 -58.01
N GLU A 198 -33.51 -21.08 -58.81
CA GLU A 198 -33.41 -21.15 -60.26
C GLU A 198 -32.53 -20.00 -60.74
N ASP A 199 -31.38 -20.41 -61.26
CA ASP A 199 -30.33 -19.68 -61.95
C ASP A 199 -30.62 -18.19 -62.30
N ALA A 200 -30.26 -17.28 -61.40
CA ALA A 200 -30.10 -15.86 -61.69
C ALA A 200 -28.64 -15.51 -62.06
N THR A 201 -27.81 -16.50 -62.38
CA THR A 201 -26.50 -16.28 -62.99
C THR A 201 -26.62 -16.61 -64.47
N GLY A 202 -26.48 -15.60 -65.33
CA GLY A 202 -26.58 -15.73 -66.79
C GLY A 202 -25.49 -16.59 -67.44
N VAL A 203 -25.39 -17.87 -67.06
CA VAL A 203 -24.50 -18.86 -67.66
C VAL A 203 -25.04 -19.27 -69.04
N SER A 204 -26.32 -19.04 -69.35
CA SER A 204 -26.85 -19.29 -70.70
C SER A 204 -26.49 -18.22 -71.75
N ASP A 205 -26.13 -17.00 -71.35
CA ASP A 205 -25.76 -15.93 -72.30
C ASP A 205 -24.26 -15.89 -72.60
N VAL A 206 -23.40 -16.11 -71.60
CA VAL A 206 -21.95 -16.17 -71.85
C VAL A 206 -21.58 -17.37 -72.74
N THR A 207 -22.24 -18.51 -72.58
CA THR A 207 -22.00 -19.68 -73.44
C THR A 207 -22.47 -19.44 -74.88
N ARG A 208 -23.57 -18.70 -75.08
CA ARG A 208 -24.12 -18.36 -76.40
C ARG A 208 -23.32 -17.25 -77.10
N GLU A 209 -22.74 -16.32 -76.33
CA GLU A 209 -21.85 -15.26 -76.81
C GLU A 209 -20.43 -15.77 -77.09
N LEU A 210 -19.95 -16.77 -76.34
CA LEU A 210 -18.73 -17.52 -76.65
C LEU A 210 -18.88 -18.40 -77.89
N ASP A 211 -20.03 -19.05 -78.10
CA ASP A 211 -20.31 -19.82 -79.33
C ASP A 211 -20.47 -18.91 -80.56
N ALA A 212 -21.01 -17.69 -80.40
CA ALA A 212 -21.08 -16.70 -81.46
C ALA A 212 -19.70 -16.12 -81.83
N LEU A 213 -18.84 -15.86 -80.83
CA LEU A 213 -17.45 -15.47 -81.05
C LEU A 213 -16.61 -16.63 -81.62
N ALA A 214 -16.90 -17.87 -81.23
CA ALA A 214 -16.26 -19.06 -81.80
C ALA A 214 -16.69 -19.30 -83.24
N ALA A 215 -17.94 -18.99 -83.60
CA ALA A 215 -18.46 -19.06 -84.97
C ALA A 215 -17.85 -17.98 -85.89
N ASP A 216 -17.70 -16.74 -85.41
CA ASP A 216 -16.98 -15.70 -86.16
C ASP A 216 -15.48 -16.02 -86.26
N ALA A 217 -14.86 -16.55 -85.20
CA ALA A 217 -13.47 -16.96 -85.23
C ALA A 217 -13.21 -18.18 -86.14
N THR A 218 -14.16 -19.12 -86.27
CA THR A 218 -14.02 -20.27 -87.19
C THR A 218 -14.21 -19.88 -88.65
N VAL A 219 -15.07 -18.90 -88.95
CA VAL A 219 -15.23 -18.37 -90.31
C VAL A 219 -13.99 -17.57 -90.73
N GLU A 220 -13.43 -16.76 -89.85
CA GLU A 220 -12.20 -15.99 -90.14
C GLU A 220 -10.95 -16.90 -90.23
N ASP A 221 -10.88 -17.99 -89.44
CA ASP A 221 -9.85 -19.03 -89.56
C ASP A 221 -10.02 -19.90 -90.83
N GLU A 222 -11.25 -20.19 -91.29
CA GLU A 222 -11.48 -20.83 -92.59
C GLU A 222 -11.12 -19.91 -93.77
N LEU A 223 -11.39 -18.61 -93.66
CA LEU A 223 -11.06 -17.60 -94.69
C LEU A 223 -9.54 -17.36 -94.74
N SER A 224 -8.86 -17.34 -93.60
CA SER A 224 -7.39 -17.27 -93.53
C SER A 224 -6.71 -18.56 -94.01
N ARG A 225 -7.30 -19.74 -93.75
CA ARG A 225 -6.83 -21.03 -94.30
C ARG A 225 -7.04 -21.16 -95.81
N MET A 226 -8.16 -20.68 -96.38
CA MET A 226 -8.34 -20.62 -97.84
C MET A 226 -7.37 -19.62 -98.48
N LYS A 227 -7.06 -18.51 -97.81
CA LYS A 227 -6.07 -17.53 -98.28
C LYS A 227 -4.64 -18.05 -98.16
N ALA A 228 -4.32 -18.80 -97.10
CA ALA A 228 -3.03 -19.45 -96.90
C ALA A 228 -2.82 -20.69 -97.81
N GLN A 229 -3.90 -21.39 -98.20
CA GLN A 229 -3.84 -22.43 -99.25
C GLN A 229 -3.62 -21.85 -100.65
N LEU A 230 -3.85 -20.55 -100.85
CA LEU A 230 -3.44 -19.80 -102.05
C LEU A 230 -2.01 -19.22 -101.95
N THR A 231 -1.39 -19.22 -100.76
CA THR A 231 -0.07 -18.62 -100.53
C THR A 231 0.80 -19.47 -99.58
N GLY A 232 1.23 -20.65 -100.03
CA GLY A 232 2.53 -21.29 -99.77
C GLY A 232 3.11 -21.45 -98.34
N GLY A 233 3.32 -22.72 -97.95
CA GLY A 233 4.61 -23.27 -97.46
C GLY A 233 5.01 -23.08 -95.96
N PRO A 234 5.85 -23.97 -95.38
CA PRO A 234 5.68 -24.46 -94.00
C PRO A 234 6.76 -24.11 -92.94
N ALA A 235 6.40 -24.37 -91.66
CA ALA A 235 7.20 -24.71 -90.45
C ALA A 235 8.06 -23.61 -89.77
N THR A 236 8.03 -23.41 -88.44
CA THR A 236 8.68 -24.25 -87.37
C THR A 236 8.24 -23.71 -85.97
N ARG A 237 7.54 -24.43 -85.08
CA ARG A 237 7.98 -25.26 -83.91
C ARG A 237 8.95 -24.55 -82.93
N ALA A 238 8.50 -24.03 -81.76
CA ALA A 238 8.26 -24.65 -80.43
C ALA A 238 9.50 -24.71 -79.48
N GLN A 239 9.18 -24.77 -78.16
CA GLN A 239 9.98 -25.14 -76.96
C GLN A 239 10.42 -23.97 -76.05
N ILE A 240 9.96 -23.87 -74.79
CA ILE A 240 10.18 -24.72 -73.59
C ILE A 240 11.67 -24.74 -73.21
N ASP A 241 12.07 -24.17 -72.06
CA ASP A 241 12.45 -24.91 -70.84
C ASP A 241 13.06 -23.99 -69.75
N ALA A 242 13.08 -24.51 -68.52
CA ALA A 242 13.58 -23.98 -67.23
C ALA A 242 15.15 -23.78 -67.22
N PRO A 243 15.93 -23.76 -66.11
CA PRO A 243 15.66 -23.99 -64.68
C PRO A 243 16.51 -23.20 -63.65
N SER A 244 16.30 -23.60 -62.39
CA SER A 244 17.03 -23.41 -61.13
C SER A 244 18.46 -23.97 -61.05
N GLU A 245 19.29 -23.42 -60.13
CA GLU A 245 20.37 -24.08 -59.35
C GLU A 245 20.86 -23.07 -58.27
N GLN A 246 20.73 -23.29 -56.95
CA GLN A 246 21.48 -24.15 -55.99
C GLN A 246 23.00 -23.92 -55.87
N ALA A 247 23.44 -23.72 -54.60
CA ALA A 247 24.72 -24.07 -53.94
C ALA A 247 25.20 -22.94 -53.01
N ALA A 248 25.80 -23.12 -51.83
CA ALA A 248 26.09 -24.28 -50.97
C ALA A 248 26.76 -23.78 -49.65
N GLN A 249 26.43 -24.45 -48.53
CA GLN A 249 27.33 -24.99 -47.46
C GLN A 249 28.23 -24.01 -46.64
N SER A 250 28.00 -23.78 -45.33
CA SER A 250 28.34 -24.60 -44.11
C SER A 250 29.81 -24.39 -43.60
N PRO A 251 30.24 -24.76 -42.35
CA PRO A 251 29.55 -25.29 -41.14
C PRO A 251 30.05 -24.76 -39.75
N ALA A 252 29.44 -25.30 -38.68
CA ALA A 252 30.08 -25.90 -37.46
C ALA A 252 29.75 -25.32 -36.06
N SER A 253 29.38 -26.27 -35.18
CA SER A 253 28.80 -26.27 -33.81
C SER A 253 29.88 -26.16 -32.68
N PRO A 254 29.67 -26.49 -31.36
CA PRO A 254 28.50 -27.08 -30.66
C PRO A 254 28.19 -26.68 -29.16
N ALA A 255 27.00 -27.13 -28.73
CA ALA A 255 26.60 -27.78 -27.46
C ALA A 255 26.70 -27.14 -26.06
N GLY A 256 25.58 -27.20 -25.34
CA GLY A 256 25.47 -27.19 -23.87
C GLY A 256 24.05 -27.58 -23.41
N ALA A 257 23.88 -28.84 -22.96
CA ALA A 257 22.66 -29.45 -22.40
C ALA A 257 22.51 -29.11 -20.89
N GLN A 258 21.34 -28.66 -20.39
CA GLN A 258 20.26 -29.43 -19.73
C GLN A 258 20.57 -30.01 -18.32
N GLN A 259 19.91 -29.52 -17.26
CA GLN A 259 18.95 -30.26 -16.39
C GLN A 259 18.49 -29.47 -15.14
N PRO A 260 17.24 -29.70 -14.64
CA PRO A 260 16.69 -29.16 -13.38
C PRO A 260 16.59 -30.19 -12.25
N ALA A 261 16.55 -29.76 -10.97
CA ALA A 261 16.12 -30.59 -9.84
C ALA A 261 15.54 -29.78 -8.65
N ALA A 262 14.39 -30.21 -8.14
CA ALA A 262 13.77 -29.86 -6.85
C ALA A 262 14.16 -30.92 -5.80
N GLN A 263 14.27 -30.70 -4.48
CA GLN A 263 13.22 -30.56 -3.46
C GLN A 263 13.86 -30.43 -2.01
N PRO A 264 13.08 -30.19 -0.92
CA PRO A 264 13.52 -29.61 0.37
C PRO A 264 13.51 -30.58 1.60
N THR A 265 14.16 -30.21 2.73
CA THR A 265 13.85 -30.56 4.16
C THR A 265 14.91 -29.94 5.10
N GLN A 266 14.59 -29.04 6.03
CA GLN A 266 14.19 -29.17 7.46
C GLN A 266 15.33 -29.13 8.52
N GLU A 267 14.95 -28.65 9.72
CA GLU A 267 15.64 -28.58 11.03
C GLU A 267 16.49 -27.32 11.31
N GLY A 268 16.18 -26.43 12.27
CA GLY A 268 15.25 -26.49 13.39
C GLY A 268 15.93 -26.83 14.74
N GLY A 269 17.02 -26.14 15.10
CA GLY A 269 17.70 -26.32 16.38
C GLY A 269 17.25 -25.32 17.46
N PHE A 270 16.37 -25.75 18.36
CA PHE A 270 16.02 -25.11 19.63
C PHE A 270 16.98 -25.63 20.72
N ASN A 271 17.61 -24.72 21.48
CA ASN A 271 18.43 -25.09 22.64
C ASN A 271 17.93 -24.35 23.90
N PRO A 272 17.24 -25.03 24.84
CA PRO A 272 16.73 -24.43 26.06
C PRO A 272 17.50 -24.89 27.31
N TYR A 273 18.80 -24.65 27.39
CA TYR A 273 19.56 -24.83 28.65
C TYR A 273 20.69 -23.80 28.75
N GLU A 274 20.39 -22.63 29.32
CA GLU A 274 21.39 -21.87 30.09
C GLU A 274 20.82 -21.60 31.49
N GLU A 275 21.28 -22.46 32.42
CA GLU A 275 21.33 -22.36 33.89
C GLU A 275 21.48 -20.92 34.43
N GLN A 276 20.66 -20.47 35.39
CA GLN A 276 20.84 -20.71 36.83
C GLN A 276 22.30 -20.80 37.30
N ARG A 277 22.91 -19.64 37.59
CA ARG A 277 23.74 -19.41 38.79
C ARG A 277 23.59 -17.97 39.27
#